data_AF-A0A9W5UYB1-F1
#
_entry.id   AF-A0A9W5UYB1-F1
#
_cell.length_a   1.000
_cell.length_b   1.000
_cell.length_c   1.000
_cell.angle_alpha   90.00
_cell.angle_beta   90.00
_cell.angle_gamma   90.00
#
_symmetry.space_group_name_H-M   'P 1'
#
loop_
_entity.id
_entity.type
_entity.pdbx_description
1 polymer ?
#
loop_
_entity_poly.entity_id
_entity_poly.type
_entity_poly.pdbx_seq_one_letter_code
_entity_poly.pdbx_strand_id
1 'polypeptide(L)'
;MDVDAIHRLRGALLAAVAVAALTLGGWWWRVAAQEAQPGVGLPSAVTYWRGNPVTGGTVSELPNATSSVLVDARTGAVAGADDGPAERPATGSAAPSGWYVGGTELVWTESARLGSGAAVVRQTRMERGERHLLRLRCTGPGELLVAVAGARSAAPMTVGCDGGQVMMELTGIGAAARLSFSPAGSEPVQIEARLIALS
;
A
#
# COMPACT_ATOMS: atom_id res chain seq x y z
N MET A 1 62.65 13.55 -19.31
CA MET A 1 61.79 13.74 -18.11
C MET A 1 60.33 13.57 -18.53
N ASP A 2 59.99 12.48 -19.22
CA ASP A 2 58.70 12.33 -19.92
C ASP A 2 57.66 11.44 -19.19
N VAL A 3 58.05 10.86 -18.06
CA VAL A 3 57.20 9.94 -17.29
C VAL A 3 56.07 10.69 -16.58
N ASP A 4 56.32 11.95 -16.18
CA ASP A 4 55.35 12.80 -15.47
C ASP A 4 54.14 13.22 -16.32
N ALA A 5 54.34 13.49 -17.62
CA ALA A 5 53.28 13.97 -18.49
C ALA A 5 52.21 12.90 -18.73
N ILE A 6 52.63 11.64 -18.93
CA ILE A 6 51.73 10.51 -19.18
C ILE A 6 50.90 10.18 -17.93
N HIS A 7 51.47 10.30 -16.74
CA HIS A 7 50.77 10.02 -15.48
C HIS A 7 49.74 11.12 -15.16
N ARG A 8 50.06 12.39 -15.44
CA ARG A 8 49.12 13.51 -15.31
C ARG A 8 47.97 13.40 -16.31
N LEU A 9 48.25 12.99 -17.55
CA LEU A 9 47.22 12.79 -18.58
C LEU A 9 46.26 11.67 -18.20
N ARG A 10 46.79 10.54 -17.70
CA ARG A 10 45.96 9.42 -17.22
C ARG A 10 45.10 9.81 -16.01
N GLY A 11 45.67 10.55 -15.06
CA GLY A 11 44.91 11.05 -13.90
C GLY A 11 43.77 11.98 -14.31
N ALA A 12 44.03 12.93 -15.22
CA ALA A 12 43.01 13.84 -15.73
C ALA A 12 41.89 13.10 -16.48
N LEU A 13 42.24 12.07 -17.28
CA LEU A 13 41.27 11.29 -18.04
C LEU A 13 40.37 10.45 -17.13
N LEU A 14 40.92 9.84 -16.08
CA LEU A 14 40.14 9.09 -15.09
C LEU A 14 39.18 10.00 -14.31
N ALA A 15 39.63 11.21 -13.94
CA ALA A 15 38.78 12.19 -13.28
C ALA A 15 37.61 12.64 -14.19
N ALA A 16 37.89 12.89 -15.47
CA ALA A 16 36.85 13.26 -16.44
C ALA A 16 35.81 12.14 -16.63
N VAL A 17 36.24 10.88 -16.71
CA VAL A 17 35.33 9.72 -16.83
C VAL A 17 34.47 9.57 -15.57
N ALA A 18 35.04 9.75 -14.37
CA ALA A 18 34.28 9.68 -13.13
C ALA A 18 33.19 10.76 -13.05
N VAL A 19 33.49 12.00 -13.46
CA VAL A 19 32.51 13.09 -13.52
C VAL A 19 31.42 12.81 -14.56
N ALA A 20 31.78 12.26 -15.73
CA ALA A 20 30.80 11.86 -16.73
C ALA A 20 29.86 10.75 -16.22
N ALA A 21 30.39 9.76 -15.50
CA ALA A 21 29.58 8.71 -14.90
C ALA A 21 28.62 9.24 -13.82
N LEU A 22 29.07 10.19 -12.98
CA LEU A 22 28.24 10.80 -11.94
C LEU A 22 27.17 11.73 -12.51
N THR A 23 27.43 12.41 -13.62
CA THR A 23 26.43 13.29 -14.27
C THR A 23 25.36 12.47 -15.00
N LEU A 24 25.74 11.42 -15.73
CA LEU A 24 24.79 10.49 -16.35
C LEU A 24 23.99 9.71 -15.30
N GLY A 25 24.66 9.22 -14.26
CA GLY A 25 24.05 8.61 -13.07
C GLY A 25 23.40 9.60 -12.11
N GLY A 26 23.42 10.90 -12.37
CA GLY A 26 22.62 11.90 -11.67
C GLY A 26 21.35 12.24 -12.45
N TRP A 27 21.47 12.27 -13.77
CA TRP A 27 20.39 12.59 -14.69
C TRP A 27 19.26 11.55 -14.64
N TRP A 28 19.56 10.25 -14.59
CA TRP A 28 18.53 9.20 -14.52
C TRP A 28 17.61 9.31 -13.30
N TRP A 29 18.10 9.77 -12.14
CA TRP A 29 17.30 9.99 -10.94
C TRP A 29 16.38 11.23 -11.10
N ARG A 30 16.81 12.25 -11.85
CA ARG A 30 15.98 13.42 -12.13
C ARG A 30 14.82 13.11 -13.08
N VAL A 31 15.03 12.25 -14.08
CA VAL A 31 13.96 11.86 -15.01
C VAL A 31 12.89 11.04 -14.28
N ALA A 32 13.27 10.10 -13.41
CA ALA A 32 12.32 9.34 -12.59
C ALA A 32 11.53 10.23 -11.59
N ALA A 33 12.03 11.41 -11.25
CA ALA A 33 11.34 12.36 -10.37
C ALA A 33 10.41 13.34 -11.13
N GLN A 34 10.63 13.58 -12.42
CA GLN A 34 9.81 14.52 -13.21
C GLN A 34 8.42 13.98 -13.55
N GLU A 35 8.17 12.68 -13.40
CA GLU A 35 6.81 12.11 -13.46
C GLU A 35 5.98 12.46 -12.20
N ALA A 36 6.59 13.08 -11.18
CA ALA A 36 5.94 13.53 -9.95
C ALA A 36 5.74 15.07 -9.89
N GLN A 37 5.58 15.75 -11.03
CA GLN A 37 5.14 17.15 -11.05
C GLN A 37 3.62 17.26 -11.26
N PRO A 38 2.87 17.77 -10.27
CA PRO A 38 1.48 18.15 -10.47
C PRO A 38 1.46 19.37 -11.38
N GLY A 39 0.87 19.21 -12.57
CA GLY A 39 0.58 20.32 -13.46
C GLY A 39 -0.27 21.36 -12.74
N VAL A 40 0.14 22.63 -12.86
CA VAL A 40 -0.67 23.79 -12.53
C VAL A 40 -1.85 23.82 -13.50
N GLY A 41 -2.94 23.18 -13.08
CA GLY A 41 -4.26 23.30 -13.64
C GLY A 41 -5.21 23.10 -12.47
N LEU A 42 -5.79 24.20 -11.97
CA LEU A 42 -6.87 24.13 -10.99
C LEU A 42 -7.97 23.20 -11.54
N PRO A 43 -8.27 22.03 -10.95
CA PRO A 43 -9.60 21.52 -11.12
C PRO A 43 -10.49 22.42 -10.27
N SER A 44 -11.37 23.18 -10.91
CA SER A 44 -12.58 23.62 -10.22
C SER A 44 -13.17 22.37 -9.58
N ALA A 45 -13.09 22.28 -8.25
CA ALA A 45 -13.71 21.21 -7.49
C ALA A 45 -15.22 21.38 -7.66
N VAL A 46 -15.77 20.77 -8.70
CA VAL A 46 -17.19 20.64 -8.87
C VAL A 46 -17.63 19.62 -7.83
N THR A 47 -18.12 20.12 -6.70
CA THR A 47 -18.80 19.31 -5.71
C THR A 47 -20.12 18.86 -6.32
N TYR A 48 -20.22 17.56 -6.65
CA TYR A 48 -21.48 16.97 -7.08
C TYR A 48 -22.29 16.58 -5.84
N TRP A 49 -23.45 17.19 -5.68
CA TRP A 49 -24.39 16.82 -4.62
C TRP A 49 -25.34 15.75 -5.14
N ARG A 50 -25.27 14.55 -4.59
CA ARG A 50 -26.25 13.50 -4.88
C ARG A 50 -27.26 13.44 -3.72
N GLY A 51 -28.51 13.74 -4.01
CA GLY A 51 -29.60 13.60 -3.03
C GLY A 51 -29.99 12.14 -2.87
N ASN A 52 -30.08 11.66 -1.62
CA ASN A 52 -30.65 10.35 -1.32
C ASN A 52 -32.19 10.44 -1.31
N PRO A 53 -32.92 9.78 -2.24
CA PRO A 53 -34.37 9.92 -2.33
C PRO A 53 -35.14 9.22 -1.18
N VAL A 54 -34.47 8.45 -0.32
CA VAL A 54 -35.11 7.71 0.79
C VAL A 54 -35.05 8.48 2.12
N THR A 55 -33.98 9.25 2.37
CA THR A 55 -33.74 9.94 3.65
C THR A 55 -33.67 11.46 3.56
N GLY A 56 -33.67 12.03 2.35
CA GLY A 56 -33.60 13.49 2.13
C GLY A 56 -32.24 14.12 2.46
N GLY A 57 -31.23 13.32 2.83
CA GLY A 57 -29.87 13.78 3.09
C GLY A 57 -29.11 14.10 1.81
N THR A 58 -28.35 15.20 1.82
CA THR A 58 -27.42 15.57 0.74
C THR A 58 -26.02 15.07 1.06
N VAL A 59 -25.42 14.29 0.15
CA VAL A 59 -24.04 13.81 0.29
C VAL A 59 -23.13 14.63 -0.63
N SER A 60 -22.03 15.14 -0.06
CA SER A 60 -20.96 15.79 -0.81
C SER A 60 -19.97 14.73 -1.29
N GLU A 61 -19.89 14.50 -2.59
CA GLU A 61 -18.96 13.54 -3.17
C GLU A 61 -17.78 14.31 -3.79
N LEU A 62 -16.59 14.20 -3.18
CA LEU A 62 -15.35 14.66 -3.80
C LEU A 62 -14.79 13.53 -4.66
N PRO A 63 -14.50 13.76 -5.95
CA PRO A 63 -13.80 12.77 -6.75
C PRO A 63 -12.38 12.62 -6.19
N ASN A 64 -12.06 11.42 -5.67
CA ASN A 64 -10.81 10.97 -5.00
C ASN A 64 -10.82 10.88 -3.46
N ALA A 65 -11.96 10.95 -2.77
CA ALA A 65 -12.01 10.61 -1.35
C ALA A 65 -12.17 9.08 -1.14
N THR A 66 -11.20 8.44 -0.48
CA THR A 66 -11.25 7.01 -0.10
C THR A 66 -12.10 6.72 1.14
N SER A 67 -12.74 7.74 1.73
CA SER A 67 -13.82 7.54 2.69
C SER A 67 -14.84 8.68 2.61
N SER A 68 -16.11 8.33 2.75
CA SER A 68 -17.22 9.28 2.92
C SER A 68 -17.72 9.20 4.35
N VAL A 69 -17.82 10.35 5.01
CA VAL A 69 -18.31 10.47 6.39
C VAL A 69 -19.66 11.18 6.36
N LEU A 70 -20.71 10.53 6.90
CA LEU A 70 -22.04 11.12 7.03
C LEU A 70 -22.10 11.93 8.33
N VAL A 71 -22.29 13.24 8.18
CA VAL A 71 -22.44 14.18 9.31
C VAL A 71 -23.85 14.76 9.28
N ASP A 72 -24.60 14.60 10.38
CA ASP A 72 -25.92 15.18 10.53
C ASP A 72 -25.80 16.71 10.67
N ALA A 73 -26.39 17.46 9.74
CA ALA A 73 -26.24 18.92 9.69
C ALA A 73 -27.02 19.67 10.80
N ARG A 74 -27.94 19.01 11.49
CA ARG A 74 -28.76 19.63 12.55
C ARG A 74 -28.13 19.46 13.93
N THR A 75 -27.34 18.40 14.13
CA THR A 75 -26.79 18.01 15.43
C THR A 75 -25.26 17.89 15.45
N GLY A 76 -24.60 17.85 14.30
CA GLY A 76 -23.14 17.71 14.17
C GLY A 76 -22.61 16.29 14.42
N ALA A 77 -23.49 15.29 14.52
CA ALA A 77 -23.09 13.91 14.80
C ALA A 77 -22.54 13.19 13.56
N VAL A 78 -21.49 12.40 13.73
CA VAL A 78 -20.87 11.59 12.68
C VAL A 78 -21.40 10.15 12.78
N ALA A 79 -22.13 9.67 11.77
CA ALA A 79 -22.62 8.29 11.73
C ALA A 79 -21.58 7.37 11.08
N GLY A 80 -20.94 6.53 11.88
CA GLY A 80 -20.22 5.36 11.37
C GLY A 80 -21.23 4.35 10.85
N ALA A 81 -20.94 3.74 9.70
CA ALA A 81 -21.77 2.71 9.10
C ALA A 81 -21.73 1.44 9.96
N ASP A 82 -22.58 1.38 10.98
CA ASP A 82 -23.05 0.18 11.65
C ASP A 82 -24.56 0.32 11.87
N ASP A 83 -25.34 -0.44 11.10
CA ASP A 83 -26.80 -0.53 11.23
C ASP A 83 -27.18 -1.49 12.36
N GLY A 84 -27.91 -1.00 13.38
CA GLY A 84 -28.64 -1.83 14.35
C GLY A 84 -29.12 -1.07 15.61
N PRO A 85 -30.37 -1.24 16.09
CA PRO A 85 -31.12 -0.15 16.72
C PRO A 85 -30.99 -0.03 18.25
N ALA A 86 -31.02 1.23 18.68
CA ALA A 86 -31.58 1.80 19.92
C ALA A 86 -31.51 1.00 21.24
N GLU A 87 -30.60 1.41 22.13
CA GLU A 87 -30.98 1.94 23.46
C GLU A 87 -29.78 2.67 24.09
N ARG A 88 -30.03 3.86 24.67
CA ARG A 88 -29.11 4.61 25.53
C ARG A 88 -29.82 4.78 26.89
N PRO A 89 -29.11 4.93 28.02
CA PRO A 89 -28.42 6.19 28.27
C PRO A 89 -26.99 6.06 28.81
N ALA A 90 -26.25 7.13 28.61
CA ALA A 90 -24.87 7.31 29.03
C ALA A 90 -24.71 7.28 30.56
N THR A 91 -23.57 6.77 31.03
CA THR A 91 -22.90 7.30 32.22
C THR A 91 -21.41 7.17 31.99
N GLY A 92 -20.75 8.33 31.86
CA GLY A 92 -19.31 8.39 31.79
C GLY A 92 -18.69 7.99 33.12
N SER A 93 -17.53 7.35 33.07
CA SER A 93 -16.42 7.57 33.99
C SER A 93 -15.19 6.85 33.46
N ALA A 94 -14.06 7.51 33.63
CA ALA A 94 -12.77 7.14 33.08
C ALA A 94 -12.15 5.89 33.74
N ALA A 95 -11.32 5.21 32.92
CA ALA A 95 -10.25 4.24 33.24
C ALA A 95 -10.68 2.84 33.73
N PRO A 96 -9.88 1.77 33.53
CA PRO A 96 -8.44 1.72 33.24
C PRO A 96 -8.02 0.76 32.10
N SER A 97 -6.71 0.72 31.82
CA SER A 97 -6.02 -0.32 31.07
C SER A 97 -6.39 -1.75 31.52
N GLY A 98 -6.70 -2.62 30.55
CA GLY A 98 -7.10 -4.04 30.71
C GLY A 98 -8.39 -4.24 29.90
N TRP A 99 -8.51 -5.14 28.93
CA TRP A 99 -7.94 -6.47 28.75
C TRP A 99 -7.86 -6.75 27.23
N TYR A 100 -6.70 -7.19 26.73
CA TYR A 100 -6.61 -7.79 25.40
C TYR A 100 -7.35 -9.12 25.43
N VAL A 101 -8.61 -9.10 25.02
CA VAL A 101 -9.31 -10.31 24.56
C VAL A 101 -8.70 -10.61 23.20
N GLY A 102 -8.11 -11.81 23.05
CA GLY A 102 -7.28 -12.23 21.92
C GLY A 102 -7.94 -12.10 20.55
N GLY A 103 -7.96 -10.88 20.03
CA GLY A 103 -8.30 -10.54 18.66
C GLY A 103 -7.01 -10.45 17.87
N THR A 104 -6.90 -11.25 16.84
CA THR A 104 -5.82 -11.12 15.87
C THR A 104 -5.77 -9.69 15.33
N GLU A 105 -4.67 -8.98 15.55
CA GLU A 105 -4.54 -7.58 15.16
C GLU A 105 -4.36 -7.45 13.65
N LEU A 106 -5.20 -6.66 12.99
CA LEU A 106 -5.06 -6.37 11.56
C LEU A 106 -3.90 -5.40 11.35
N VAL A 107 -2.84 -5.87 10.68
CA VAL A 107 -1.65 -5.04 10.42
C VAL A 107 -1.87 -4.12 9.23
N TRP A 108 -2.39 -4.65 8.12
CA TRP A 108 -2.79 -3.85 6.95
C TRP A 108 -3.77 -4.59 6.05
N THR A 109 -4.44 -3.80 5.20
CA THR A 109 -5.29 -4.27 4.09
C THR A 109 -4.86 -3.61 2.79
N GLU A 110 -5.01 -4.32 1.68
CA GLU A 110 -4.68 -3.87 0.32
C GLU A 110 -5.76 -4.31 -0.65
N SER A 111 -6.15 -3.42 -1.55
CA SER A 111 -7.09 -3.72 -2.64
C SER A 111 -6.62 -3.00 -3.89
N ALA A 112 -6.24 -3.74 -4.92
CA ALA A 112 -5.67 -3.17 -6.14
C ALA A 112 -6.05 -3.97 -7.39
N ARG A 113 -6.14 -3.27 -8.52
CA ARG A 113 -6.20 -3.88 -9.85
C ARG A 113 -4.83 -3.78 -10.50
N LEU A 114 -4.24 -4.91 -10.85
CA LEU A 114 -2.90 -5.01 -11.41
C LEU A 114 -2.99 -5.41 -12.88
N GLY A 115 -2.45 -4.58 -13.76
CA GLY A 115 -2.24 -4.91 -15.17
C GLY A 115 -0.81 -5.37 -15.44
N SER A 116 -0.51 -5.69 -16.70
CA SER A 116 0.84 -6.06 -17.14
C SER A 116 1.91 -5.08 -16.62
N GLY A 117 2.94 -5.61 -15.96
CA GLY A 117 4.05 -4.83 -15.39
C GLY A 117 3.73 -4.05 -14.11
N ALA A 118 2.48 -4.03 -13.65
CA ALA A 118 2.12 -3.43 -12.38
C ALA A 118 2.47 -4.36 -11.21
N ALA A 119 2.85 -3.77 -10.08
CA ALA A 119 3.07 -4.51 -8.84
C ALA A 119 2.69 -3.65 -7.64
N VAL A 120 2.23 -4.30 -6.57
CA VAL A 120 2.05 -3.67 -5.26
C VAL A 120 3.02 -4.31 -4.29
N VAL A 121 3.70 -3.47 -3.52
CA VAL A 121 4.66 -3.90 -2.50
C VAL A 121 4.23 -3.33 -1.16
N ARG A 122 4.11 -4.20 -0.16
CA ARG A 122 3.86 -3.83 1.24
C ARG A 122 5.01 -4.30 2.10
N GLN A 123 5.33 -3.49 3.10
CA GLN A 123 6.42 -3.78 4.03
C GLN A 123 5.91 -3.61 5.46
N THR A 124 6.21 -4.58 6.32
CA THR A 124 5.92 -4.51 7.74
C THR A 124 7.16 -4.91 8.53
N ARG A 125 7.29 -4.44 9.77
CA ARG A 125 8.31 -4.96 10.68
C ARG A 125 7.77 -6.20 11.35
N MET A 126 8.58 -7.25 11.41
CA MET A 126 8.25 -8.48 12.13
C MET A 126 9.44 -8.85 13.01
N GLU A 127 9.17 -9.08 14.29
CA GLU A 127 10.16 -9.60 15.22
C GLU A 127 10.53 -11.05 14.89
N ARG A 128 11.63 -11.54 15.45
CA ARG A 128 12.05 -12.92 15.23
C ARG A 128 11.08 -13.88 15.89
N GLY A 129 10.49 -14.77 15.10
CA GLY A 129 9.51 -15.75 15.59
C GLY A 129 8.07 -15.23 15.65
N GLU A 130 7.86 -13.94 15.40
CA GLU A 130 6.52 -13.36 15.31
C GLU A 130 5.77 -13.96 14.11
N ARG A 131 4.53 -14.39 14.33
CA ARG A 131 3.72 -15.06 13.30
C ARG A 131 2.65 -14.11 12.80
N HIS A 132 2.46 -14.08 11.49
CA HIS A 132 1.36 -13.37 10.84
C HIS A 132 0.70 -14.28 9.82
N LEU A 133 -0.55 -14.00 9.52
CA LEU A 133 -1.35 -14.67 8.52
C LEU A 133 -1.67 -13.70 7.39
N LEU A 134 -1.20 -14.02 6.18
CA LEU A 134 -1.67 -13.38 4.96
C LEU A 134 -2.94 -14.07 4.49
N ARG A 135 -4.03 -13.31 4.36
CA ARG A 135 -5.25 -13.71 3.66
C ARG A 135 -5.29 -12.97 2.34
N LEU A 136 -5.27 -13.70 1.24
CA LEU A 136 -5.24 -13.17 -0.10
C LEU A 136 -6.42 -13.73 -0.90
N ARG A 137 -7.14 -12.87 -1.60
CA ARG A 137 -8.12 -13.24 -2.63
C ARG A 137 -7.69 -12.61 -3.94
N CYS A 138 -7.71 -13.38 -5.01
CA CYS A 138 -7.43 -12.88 -6.35
C CYS A 138 -8.58 -13.21 -7.30
N THR A 139 -8.99 -12.27 -8.14
CA THR A 139 -10.02 -12.45 -9.18
C THR A 139 -9.51 -11.95 -10.53
N GLY A 140 -9.90 -12.62 -11.62
CA GLY A 140 -9.59 -12.19 -12.99
C GLY A 140 -9.15 -13.34 -13.90
N PRO A 141 -8.88 -13.06 -15.18
CA PRO A 141 -8.48 -14.08 -16.16
C PRO A 141 -7.03 -14.58 -16.00
N GLY A 142 -6.22 -13.97 -15.13
CA GLY A 142 -4.80 -14.27 -14.99
C GLY A 142 -4.40 -15.06 -13.74
N GLU A 143 -3.11 -15.07 -13.49
CA GLU A 143 -2.50 -15.60 -12.28
C GLU A 143 -1.69 -14.51 -11.56
N LEU A 144 -1.61 -14.60 -10.24
CA LEU A 144 -0.87 -13.68 -9.39
C LEU A 144 0.39 -14.35 -8.85
N LEU A 145 1.54 -13.71 -9.06
CA LEU A 145 2.79 -14.03 -8.39
C LEU A 145 2.84 -13.32 -7.03
N VAL A 146 3.09 -14.10 -5.99
CA VAL A 146 3.29 -13.62 -4.62
C VAL A 146 4.71 -13.95 -4.22
N ALA A 147 5.49 -12.93 -3.83
CA ALA A 147 6.82 -13.12 -3.28
C ALA A 147 6.95 -12.44 -1.91
N VAL A 148 7.72 -13.08 -1.03
CA VAL A 148 7.97 -12.61 0.32
C VAL A 148 9.47 -12.63 0.57
N ALA A 149 9.99 -11.51 1.06
CA ALA A 149 11.36 -11.38 1.55
C ALA A 149 11.36 -10.92 3.01
N GLY A 150 12.39 -11.28 3.78
CA GLY A 150 12.49 -10.85 5.18
C GLY A 150 11.54 -11.58 6.15
N ALA A 151 10.92 -12.68 5.73
CA ALA A 151 10.17 -13.61 6.57
C ALA A 151 10.26 -15.04 6.00
N ARG A 152 10.09 -16.06 6.86
CA ARG A 152 9.89 -17.44 6.43
C ARG A 152 8.45 -17.61 6.00
N SER A 153 8.22 -18.24 4.85
CA SER A 153 6.89 -18.45 4.27
C SER A 153 6.95 -19.55 3.20
N ALA A 154 5.79 -19.88 2.63
CA ALA A 154 5.69 -20.78 1.47
C ALA A 154 5.98 -20.08 0.12
N ALA A 155 6.24 -18.77 0.12
CA ALA A 155 6.55 -18.01 -1.08
C ALA A 155 8.03 -18.21 -1.52
N PRO A 156 8.38 -17.95 -2.80
CA PRO A 156 7.51 -17.45 -3.88
C PRO A 156 6.50 -18.50 -4.36
N MET A 157 5.29 -18.05 -4.72
CA MET A 157 4.24 -18.91 -5.26
C MET A 157 3.37 -18.16 -6.27
N THR A 158 2.74 -18.92 -7.17
CA THR A 158 1.76 -18.41 -8.13
C THR A 158 0.37 -18.91 -7.74
N VAL A 159 -0.63 -18.03 -7.83
CA VAL A 159 -2.02 -18.29 -7.45
C VAL A 159 -2.94 -17.99 -8.63
N GLY A 160 -3.81 -18.93 -8.99
CA GLY A 160 -4.87 -18.68 -9.97
C GLY A 160 -5.90 -17.69 -9.44
N CYS A 161 -6.36 -16.75 -10.27
CA CYS A 161 -7.29 -15.71 -9.84
C CYS A 161 -8.77 -16.10 -10.05
N ASP A 162 -9.16 -17.25 -9.50
CA ASP A 162 -10.50 -17.84 -9.58
C ASP A 162 -11.50 -17.27 -8.54
N GLY A 163 -11.06 -16.33 -7.71
CA GLY A 163 -11.84 -15.74 -6.61
C GLY A 163 -11.75 -16.51 -5.30
N GLY A 164 -10.99 -17.61 -5.25
CA GLY A 164 -10.67 -18.36 -4.05
C GLY A 164 -9.83 -17.55 -3.05
N GLN A 165 -9.84 -17.98 -1.79
CA GLN A 165 -9.03 -17.39 -0.73
C GLN A 165 -7.82 -18.27 -0.42
N VAL A 166 -6.63 -17.70 -0.55
CA VAL A 166 -5.36 -18.29 -0.13
C VAL A 166 -4.97 -17.75 1.24
N MET A 167 -4.48 -18.64 2.09
CA MET A 167 -3.98 -18.31 3.41
C MET A 167 -2.52 -18.77 3.51
N MET A 168 -1.64 -17.89 3.95
CA MET A 168 -0.21 -18.18 4.09
C MET A 168 0.29 -17.63 5.42
N GLU A 169 0.96 -18.47 6.20
CA GLU A 169 1.66 -18.02 7.41
C GLU A 169 3.02 -17.41 7.05
N LEU A 170 3.34 -16.29 7.70
CA LEU A 170 4.64 -15.63 7.65
C LEU A 170 5.23 -15.66 9.06
N THR A 171 6.48 -16.13 9.17
CA THR A 171 7.23 -16.07 10.43
C THR A 171 8.40 -15.11 10.29
N GLY A 172 8.43 -14.07 11.12
CA GLY A 172 9.47 -13.05 11.11
C GLY A 172 10.86 -13.61 11.44
N ILE A 173 11.89 -13.08 10.78
CA ILE A 173 13.30 -13.44 11.06
C ILE A 173 14.04 -12.36 11.86
N GLY A 174 13.32 -11.32 12.30
CA GLY A 174 13.86 -10.13 12.98
C GLY A 174 14.26 -9.01 12.02
N ALA A 175 13.59 -8.91 10.88
CA ALA A 175 13.81 -7.89 9.86
C ALA A 175 12.46 -7.42 9.29
N ALA A 176 12.47 -6.38 8.45
CA ALA A 176 11.25 -5.99 7.77
C ALA A 176 10.87 -7.02 6.69
N ALA A 177 9.64 -7.53 6.79
CA ALA A 177 9.05 -8.42 5.80
C ALA A 177 8.49 -7.58 4.64
N ARG A 178 8.89 -7.90 3.42
CA ARG A 178 8.40 -7.29 2.19
C ARG A 178 7.57 -8.31 1.42
N LEU A 179 6.31 -7.99 1.17
CA LEU A 179 5.39 -8.77 0.36
C LEU A 179 5.18 -8.04 -0.96
N SER A 180 5.34 -8.74 -2.08
CA SER A 180 5.08 -8.20 -3.41
C SER A 180 4.05 -9.05 -4.15
N PHE A 181 3.11 -8.36 -4.78
CA PHE A 181 2.04 -8.92 -5.58
C PHE A 181 2.16 -8.37 -7.00
N SER A 182 2.29 -9.25 -7.99
CA SER A 182 2.36 -8.87 -9.40
C SER A 182 1.66 -9.92 -10.26
N PRO A 183 1.05 -9.56 -11.40
CA PRO A 183 0.57 -10.56 -12.35
C PRO A 183 1.73 -11.45 -12.82
N ALA A 184 1.49 -12.75 -12.98
CA ALA A 184 2.47 -13.68 -13.55
C ALA A 184 2.55 -13.57 -15.09
N GLY A 185 1.54 -12.96 -15.72
CA GLY A 185 1.45 -12.73 -17.16
C GLY A 185 0.92 -11.33 -17.51
N SER A 186 0.36 -11.17 -18.71
CA SER A 186 -0.18 -9.90 -19.20
C SER A 186 -1.64 -9.65 -18.80
N GLU A 187 -2.33 -10.68 -18.32
CA GLU A 187 -3.75 -10.61 -17.96
C GLU A 187 -3.95 -9.76 -16.70
N PRO A 188 -4.95 -8.84 -16.70
CA PRO A 188 -5.23 -8.02 -15.54
C PRO A 188 -5.87 -8.86 -14.42
N VAL A 189 -5.47 -8.61 -13.18
CA VAL A 189 -6.02 -9.27 -11.99
C VAL A 189 -6.42 -8.24 -10.94
N GLN A 190 -7.36 -8.60 -10.07
CA GLN A 190 -7.75 -7.81 -8.92
C GLN A 190 -7.40 -8.58 -7.66
N ILE A 191 -6.78 -7.89 -6.70
CA ILE A 191 -6.33 -8.48 -5.45
C ILE A 191 -7.01 -7.82 -4.27
N GLU A 192 -7.27 -8.62 -3.25
CA GLU A 192 -7.59 -8.19 -1.90
C GLU A 192 -6.67 -8.96 -0.94
N ALA A 193 -5.76 -8.25 -0.26
CA ALA A 193 -4.81 -8.85 0.65
C ALA A 193 -4.93 -8.23 2.04
N ARG A 194 -4.86 -9.06 3.08
CA ARG A 194 -4.85 -8.64 4.48
C ARG A 194 -3.76 -9.36 5.22
N LEU A 195 -2.99 -8.63 6.01
CA LEU A 195 -2.00 -9.21 6.91
C LEU A 195 -2.47 -9.05 8.36
N ILE A 196 -2.47 -10.16 9.08
CA ILE A 196 -3.05 -10.28 10.41
C ILE A 196 -1.99 -10.83 11.35
N ALA A 197 -1.71 -10.18 12.48
CA ALA A 197 -0.80 -10.70 13.49
C ALA A 197 -1.44 -11.86 14.27
N LEU A 198 -0.67 -12.92 14.47
CA LEU A 198 -1.05 -14.10 15.25
C LEU A 198 -0.28 -14.05 16.57
N SER A 199 -0.95 -13.60 17.64
CA SER A 199 -0.42 -13.57 19.01
C SER A 199 -0.04 -14.95 19.52
#